data_AF-A0A967SNT2-F1
#
_entry.id   AF-A0A967SNT2-F1
#
_cell.length_a   1.000
_cell.length_b   1.000
_cell.length_c   1.000
_cell.angle_alpha   90.00
_cell.angle_beta   90.00
_cell.angle_gamma   90.00
#
_symmetry.space_group_name_H-M   'P 1'
#
loop_
_entity.id
_entity.type
_entity.pdbx_description
1 polymer ?
#
loop_
_entity_poly.entity_id
_entity_poly.type
_entity_poly.pdbx_seq_one_letter_code
_entity_poly.pdbx_strand_id
1 'polypeptide(L)' 'LRAEMEEILAPASEAYLHAADSGPTVYLIVGVNGVGKTTSIGKLAHQLRQEGQGVLLAAGDTWRAGAVEQLRL' A
#
# COMPACT_ATOMS: atom_id res chain seq x y z
N LEU A 1 23.93 -16.94 -11.19
CA LEU A 1 23.62 -15.58 -10.69
C LEU A 1 22.29 -15.01 -11.19
N ARG A 2 22.11 -14.65 -12.48
CA ARG A 2 20.81 -14.10 -12.96
C ARG A 2 19.64 -15.06 -12.73
N ALA A 3 19.78 -16.32 -13.15
CA ALA A 3 18.75 -17.34 -12.99
C ALA A 3 18.43 -17.62 -11.50
N GLU A 4 19.43 -17.60 -10.62
CA GLU A 4 19.24 -17.79 -9.18
C GLU A 4 18.48 -16.61 -8.55
N MET A 5 18.75 -15.37 -8.99
CA MET A 5 17.98 -14.21 -8.55
C MET A 5 16.52 -14.28 -9.01
N GLU A 6 16.30 -14.72 -10.24
CA GLU A 6 14.95 -14.92 -10.80
C GLU A 6 14.20 -16.01 -10.01
N GLU A 7 14.86 -17.10 -9.63
CA GLU A 7 14.27 -18.15 -8.80
C GLU A 7 13.89 -17.65 -7.39
N ILE A 8 14.77 -16.87 -6.75
CA ILE A 8 14.50 -16.31 -5.41
C ILE A 8 13.36 -15.29 -5.44
N LEU A 9 13.24 -14.51 -6.52
CA LEU A 9 12.21 -13.47 -6.66
C LEU A 9 10.91 -13.98 -7.28
N ALA A 10 10.90 -15.17 -7.89
CA ALA A 10 9.72 -15.74 -8.55
C ALA A 10 8.47 -15.75 -7.65
N PRO A 11 8.54 -16.12 -6.35
CA PRO A 11 7.37 -16.08 -5.47
C PRO A 11 6.82 -14.66 -5.23
N ALA A 12 7.65 -13.63 -5.39
CA ALA A 12 7.24 -12.23 -5.23
C ALA A 12 6.68 -11.59 -6.51
N SER A 13 6.64 -12.34 -7.62
CA SER A 13 6.19 -11.84 -8.93
C SER A 13 4.67 -11.84 -9.12
N GLU A 14 3.92 -12.51 -8.25
CA GLU A 14 2.46 -12.46 -8.28
C GLU A 14 1.94 -11.06 -7.87
N ALA A 15 0.83 -10.65 -8.50
CA ALA A 15 0.20 -9.36 -8.23
C ALA A 15 -0.20 -9.26 -6.75
N TYR A 16 0.57 -8.48 -5.99
CA TYR A 16 0.55 -8.51 -4.52
C TYR A 16 -0.71 -7.90 -3.88
N LEU A 17 -1.56 -7.25 -4.68
CA LEU A 17 -2.77 -6.58 -4.20
C LEU A 17 -3.99 -7.31 -4.73
N HIS A 18 -4.45 -8.29 -3.95
CA HIS A 18 -5.72 -8.96 -4.19
C HIS A 18 -6.87 -8.01 -3.87
N ALA A 19 -7.80 -7.89 -4.81
CA ALA A 19 -9.08 -7.26 -4.58
C ALA A 19 -10.07 -8.28 -4.00
N ALA A 20 -10.99 -7.81 -3.15
CA ALA A 20 -12.10 -8.63 -2.70
C ALA A 20 -13.08 -8.89 -3.86
N ASP A 21 -13.61 -10.11 -3.94
CA ASP A 21 -14.59 -10.48 -4.98
C ASP A 21 -15.91 -9.69 -4.86
N SER A 22 -16.21 -9.19 -3.66
CA SER A 22 -17.39 -8.35 -3.40
C SER A 22 -17.14 -7.39 -2.23
N GLY A 23 -17.81 -6.24 -2.26
CA GLY A 23 -17.65 -5.19 -1.24
C GLY A 23 -16.35 -4.38 -1.38
N PRO A 24 -16.02 -3.53 -0.40
CA PRO A 24 -14.79 -2.73 -0.42
C PRO A 24 -13.56 -3.61 -0.21
N THR A 25 -12.50 -3.36 -0.98
CA THR A 25 -11.18 -3.95 -0.71
C THR A 25 -10.47 -3.13 0.37
N VAL A 26 -9.90 -3.81 1.38
CA VAL A 26 -9.16 -3.17 2.47
C VAL A 26 -7.70 -3.58 2.42
N TYR A 27 -6.82 -2.62 2.19
CA TYR A 27 -5.38 -2.80 2.29
C TYR A 27 -4.87 -2.25 3.62
N LEU A 28 -4.28 -3.11 4.46
CA LEU A 28 -3.61 -2.72 5.70
C LEU A 28 -2.10 -2.70 5.49
N ILE A 29 -1.49 -1.53 5.63
CA ILE A 29 -0.04 -1.36 5.45
C ILE A 29 0.64 -1.39 6.83
N VAL A 30 1.49 -2.38 7.05
CA VAL A 30 2.25 -2.57 8.29
C VAL A 30 3.76 -2.52 8.03
N GLY A 31 4.53 -2.26 9.09
CA GLY A 31 5.99 -2.19 9.01
C GLY A 31 6.58 -1.32 10.12
N VAL A 32 7.90 -1.41 10.30
CA VAL A 32 8.60 -0.68 11.37
C VAL A 32 8.64 0.84 11.12
N ASN A 33 9.12 1.60 12.10
CA ASN A 33 9.18 3.07 12.00
C ASN A 33 10.13 3.51 10.88
N GLY A 34 9.77 4.56 10.15
CA GLY A 34 10.63 5.17 9.13
C GLY A 34 10.68 4.48 7.75
N VAL A 35 10.05 3.31 7.54
CA VAL A 35 10.11 2.57 6.26
C VAL A 35 9.25 3.14 5.12
N GLY A 36 8.65 4.32 5.32
CA GLY A 36 7.87 4.99 4.27
C GLY A 36 6.41 4.57 4.13
N LYS A 37 5.79 3.93 5.15
CA LYS A 37 4.38 3.47 5.12
C LYS A 37 3.39 4.54 4.60
N THR A 38 3.38 5.72 5.21
CA THR A 38 2.47 6.81 4.85
C THR A 38 2.69 7.29 3.40
N THR A 39 3.96 7.41 2.99
CA THR A 39 4.31 7.79 1.61
C THR A 39 3.83 6.74 0.61
N SER A 40 4.01 5.45 0.92
CA SER A 40 3.53 4.35 0.07
C SER A 40 2.00 4.31 -0.02
N ILE A 41 1.29 4.55 1.09
CA ILE A 41 -0.19 4.68 1.10
C ILE A 41 -0.63 5.79 0.14
N GLY A 42 -0.01 6.96 0.20
CA GLY A 42 -0.34 8.08 -0.70
C GLY A 42 -0.08 7.77 -2.17
N LYS A 43 1.04 7.11 -2.49
CA LYS A 43 1.35 6.68 -3.86
C LYS A 43 0.35 5.67 -4.39
N LEU A 44 0.04 4.64 -3.61
CA LEU A 44 -0.94 3.62 -3.99
C LEU A 44 -2.33 4.24 -4.17
N ALA A 45 -2.76 5.09 -3.25
CA ALA A 45 -4.05 5.78 -3.36
C ALA A 45 -4.13 6.67 -4.60
N HIS A 46 -3.05 7.39 -4.93
CA HIS A 46 -2.98 8.19 -6.15
C HIS A 46 -3.09 7.33 -7.41
N GLN A 47 -2.36 6.21 -7.46
CA GLN A 47 -2.41 5.27 -8.59
C GLN A 47 -3.82 4.68 -8.75
N LEU A 48 -4.43 4.14 -7.69
CA LEU A 48 -5.79 3.57 -7.76
C LEU A 48 -6.84 4.61 -8.17
N ARG A 49 -6.68 5.88 -7.76
CA ARG A 49 -7.54 6.97 -8.22
C ARG A 49 -7.35 7.28 -9.72
N GLN A 50 -6.12 7.23 -10.23
CA GLN A 50 -5.86 7.37 -11.68
C GLN A 50 -6.48 6.24 -12.49
N GLU A 51 -6.54 5.03 -11.92
CA GLU A 51 -7.22 3.87 -12.49
C GLU A 51 -8.76 3.94 -12.37
N GLY A 52 -9.30 5.04 -11.81
CA GLY A 52 -10.74 5.30 -11.70
C GLY A 52 -11.41 4.65 -10.49
N GLN A 53 -10.66 4.09 -9.54
CA GLN A 53 -11.22 3.48 -8.35
C GLN A 53 -11.63 4.52 -7.29
N GLY A 54 -12.73 4.24 -6.58
CA GLY A 54 -13.09 4.97 -5.37
C GLY A 54 -12.16 4.60 -4.22
N VAL A 55 -11.39 5.58 -3.72
CA VAL A 55 -10.40 5.36 -2.66
C VAL A 55 -10.76 6.15 -1.41
N LEU A 56 -10.76 5.45 -0.27
CA LEU A 56 -10.88 6.04 1.06
C LEU A 56 -9.58 5.80 1.83
N LEU A 57 -8.96 6.88 2.31
CA LEU A 57 -7.82 6.80 3.23
C LEU A 57 -8.30 6.82 4.67
N ALA A 58 -7.98 5.77 5.43
CA ALA A 58 -8.24 5.69 6.86
C ALA A 58 -6.94 5.94 7.65
N ALA A 59 -6.93 6.97 8.48
CA ALA A 59 -5.79 7.28 9.35
C ALA A 59 -5.78 6.34 10.58
N GLY A 60 -5.07 5.21 10.46
CA GLY A 60 -4.88 4.25 11.56
C GLY A 60 -3.69 4.56 12.48
N ASP A 61 -2.82 5.51 12.13
CA ASP A 61 -1.68 5.95 12.95
C ASP A 61 -2.15 7.04 13.94
N THR A 62 -2.46 6.63 15.17
CA THR A 62 -3.03 7.50 16.22
C THR A 62 -1.99 8.03 17.22
N TRP A 63 -0.73 7.62 17.09
CA TRP A 63 0.32 7.95 18.07
C TRP A 63 1.30 9.00 17.56
N ARG A 64 1.66 8.95 16.26
CA ARG A 64 2.60 9.90 15.68
C ARG A 64 1.90 11.23 15.39
N ALA A 65 2.38 12.30 16.02
CA ALA A 65 1.91 13.65 15.74
C ALA A 65 2.02 13.98 14.24
N GLY A 66 0.96 14.58 13.67
CA GLY A 66 0.92 14.95 12.25
C GLY A 66 0.58 13.82 11.28
N ALA A 67 0.36 12.58 11.75
CA ALA A 67 0.09 11.45 10.87
C ALA A 67 -1.24 11.58 10.10
N VAL A 68 -2.26 12.20 10.73
CA VAL A 68 -3.55 12.48 10.08
C VAL A 68 -3.37 13.55 9.00
N GLU A 69 -2.66 14.63 9.30
CA GLU A 69 -2.39 15.72 8.37
C GLU A 69 -1.59 15.23 7.15
N GLN A 70 -0.64 14.32 7.36
CA GLN A 70 0.16 13.73 6.27
C GLN A 70 -0.69 12.88 5.30
N LEU A 71 -1.85 12.38 5.74
CA LEU A 71 -2.79 11.60 4.92
C LEU A 71 -3.90 12.45 4.27
N ARG A 72 -4.01 13.73 4.63
CA ARG A 72 -4.92 14.67 3.94
C ARG A 72 -4.32 15.02 2.58
N LEU A 73 -4.79 14.34 1.54
CA LEU A 73 -4.52 14.66 0.14
C LEU A 73 -5.35 15.86 -0.32
#